data_AF-A0A9E2IBX1-F1
#
_entry.id   AF-A0A9E2IBX1-F1
#
_cell.length_a   1.000
_cell.length_b   1.000
_cell.length_c   1.000
_cell.angle_alpha   90.00
_cell.angle_beta   90.00
_cell.angle_gamma   90.00
#
_symmetry.space_group_name_H-M   'P 1'
#
loop_
_entity.id
_entity.type
_entity.pdbx_description
1 polymer ?
#
loop_
_entity_poly.entity_id
_entity_poly.type
_entity_poly.pdbx_seq_one_letter_code
_entity_poly.pdbx_strand_id
1 'polypeptide(L)'
;MKALKIICILFLIVNFVSWGFTEDVKRVSKVIDVSGKVIVKPSGEKGWIPVQKGMIISEGDILKTKVNSWALLNLNGSGETATVEVEENSQLAFTELTKDDQGVEKTFLDLALGKLLIEAKKLESEKSKFEVKTPTSIVGVRGTTFAIEVEAID
;
A
#
# COMPACT_ATOMS: atom_id res chain seq x y z
N MET A 1 -57.64 -8.72 -6.00
CA MET A 1 -57.06 -7.66 -5.13
C MET A 1 -56.05 -8.17 -4.09
N LYS A 2 -56.19 -9.39 -3.54
CA LYS A 2 -55.24 -9.93 -2.54
C LYS A 2 -53.87 -10.31 -3.13
N ALA A 3 -53.85 -10.90 -4.34
CA ALA A 3 -52.61 -11.27 -5.03
C ALA A 3 -51.75 -10.06 -5.46
N LEU A 4 -52.39 -8.96 -5.90
CA LEU A 4 -51.69 -7.73 -6.31
C LEU A 4 -50.97 -7.05 -5.13
N LYS A 5 -51.53 -7.12 -3.92
CA LYS A 5 -50.88 -6.60 -2.70
C LYS A 5 -49.65 -7.43 -2.30
N ILE A 6 -49.69 -8.74 -2.47
CA ILE A 6 -48.56 -9.63 -2.13
C ILE A 6 -47.37 -9.39 -3.06
N ILE A 7 -47.62 -9.13 -4.33
CA ILE A 7 -46.58 -8.83 -5.33
C ILE A 7 -45.92 -7.47 -5.04
N CYS A 8 -46.68 -6.45 -4.64
CA CYS A 8 -46.12 -5.16 -4.23
C CYS A 8 -45.31 -5.25 -2.92
N ILE A 9 -45.71 -6.09 -1.97
CA ILE A 9 -44.97 -6.29 -0.71
C ILE A 9 -43.66 -7.05 -0.96
N LEU A 10 -43.65 -8.04 -1.86
CA LEU A 10 -42.41 -8.71 -2.26
C LEU A 10 -41.44 -7.75 -2.97
N PHE A 11 -41.94 -6.87 -3.83
CA PHE A 11 -41.12 -5.88 -4.53
C PHE A 11 -40.54 -4.82 -3.57
N LEU A 12 -41.27 -4.45 -2.51
CA LEU A 12 -40.79 -3.55 -1.46
C LEU A 12 -39.71 -4.17 -0.57
N ILE A 13 -39.77 -5.48 -0.32
CA ILE A 13 -38.76 -6.20 0.46
C ILE A 13 -37.45 -6.36 -0.34
N VAL A 14 -37.53 -6.60 -1.66
CA VAL A 14 -36.34 -6.71 -2.52
C VAL A 14 -35.55 -5.40 -2.62
N ASN A 15 -36.23 -4.25 -2.54
CA ASN A 15 -35.57 -2.93 -2.52
C ASN A 15 -35.01 -2.53 -1.14
N PHE A 16 -35.38 -3.24 -0.07
CA PHE A 16 -34.85 -3.00 1.28
C PHE A 16 -33.57 -3.80 1.57
N VAL A 17 -33.23 -4.77 0.71
CA VAL A 17 -32.05 -5.63 0.80
C VAL A 17 -30.89 -5.09 -0.06
N SER A 18 -30.95 -3.82 -0.47
CA SER A 18 -29.77 -3.10 -0.93
C SER A 18 -28.88 -2.77 0.26
N TRP A 19 -28.28 -3.82 0.81
CA TRP A 19 -27.16 -3.78 1.73
C TRP A 19 -26.12 -2.81 1.16
N GLY A 20 -25.80 -1.78 1.94
CA GLY A 20 -24.60 -1.00 1.73
C GLY A 20 -23.40 -1.94 1.83
N PHE A 21 -22.87 -2.35 0.69
CA PHE A 21 -21.48 -2.73 0.60
C PHE A 21 -20.68 -1.44 0.82
N THR A 22 -20.22 -1.23 2.05
CA THR A 22 -19.09 -0.33 2.25
C THR A 22 -17.89 -1.08 1.66
N GLU A 23 -17.43 -0.68 0.48
CA GLU A 23 -16.11 -1.09 0.04
C GLU A 23 -15.13 -0.42 0.99
N ASP A 24 -14.64 -1.18 1.95
CA ASP A 24 -13.45 -0.82 2.73
C ASP A 24 -12.32 -0.64 1.70
N VAL A 25 -12.06 0.63 1.33
CA VAL A 25 -11.06 0.97 0.33
C VAL A 25 -9.70 0.73 0.96
N LYS A 26 -9.29 -0.54 0.98
CA LYS A 26 -7.96 -0.94 1.45
C LYS A 26 -6.92 -0.20 0.62
N ARG A 27 -6.14 0.62 1.30
CA ARG A 27 -5.00 1.30 0.70
C ARG A 27 -3.95 0.26 0.32
N VAL A 28 -3.47 0.34 -0.91
CA VAL A 28 -2.47 -0.60 -1.45
C VAL A 28 -1.39 0.14 -2.23
N SER A 29 -0.26 -0.53 -2.38
CA SER A 29 0.83 -0.10 -3.25
C SER A 29 0.75 -0.85 -4.59
N LYS A 30 0.97 -0.17 -5.71
CA LYS A 30 0.97 -0.78 -7.05
C LYS A 30 2.38 -0.69 -7.65
N VAL A 31 2.85 -1.80 -8.19
CA VAL A 31 4.12 -1.85 -8.94
C VAL A 31 3.91 -1.18 -10.29
N ILE A 32 4.56 -0.04 -10.49
CA ILE A 32 4.52 0.73 -11.75
C ILE A 32 5.51 0.18 -12.75
N ASP A 33 6.70 -0.16 -12.26
CA ASP A 33 7.75 -0.76 -13.08
C ASP A 33 8.70 -1.59 -12.22
N VAL A 34 9.42 -2.51 -12.87
CA VAL A 34 10.33 -3.43 -12.18
C VAL A 34 11.44 -3.87 -13.12
N SER A 35 12.66 -3.98 -12.59
CA SER A 35 13.81 -4.51 -13.32
C SER A 35 14.61 -5.48 -12.46
N GLY A 36 15.18 -6.50 -13.08
CA GLY A 36 15.98 -7.53 -12.40
C GLY A 36 15.14 -8.46 -11.52
N LYS A 37 15.77 -8.99 -10.45
CA LYS A 37 15.15 -9.97 -9.55
C LYS A 37 14.55 -9.30 -8.31
N VAL A 38 13.27 -8.97 -8.42
CA VAL A 38 12.46 -8.47 -7.30
C VAL A 38 11.47 -9.55 -6.85
N ILE A 39 11.38 -9.78 -5.55
CA ILE A 39 10.50 -10.78 -4.94
C ILE A 39 9.70 -10.16 -3.80
N VAL A 40 8.47 -10.60 -3.63
CA VAL A 40 7.60 -10.23 -2.51
C VAL A 40 7.25 -11.48 -1.72
N LYS A 41 7.17 -11.35 -0.41
CA LYS A 41 6.57 -12.33 0.49
C LYS A 41 5.23 -11.77 0.96
N PRO A 42 4.10 -12.31 0.47
CA PRO A 42 2.79 -11.91 0.93
C PRO A 42 2.62 -12.13 2.44
N SER A 43 1.86 -11.25 3.08
CA SER A 43 1.51 -11.39 4.50
C SER A 43 0.84 -12.73 4.78
N GLY A 44 1.28 -13.42 5.85
CA GLY A 44 0.78 -14.75 6.21
C GLY A 44 1.32 -15.92 5.37
N GLU A 45 2.02 -15.64 4.27
CA GLU A 45 2.65 -16.68 3.45
C GLU A 45 4.11 -16.93 3.85
N LYS A 46 4.56 -18.17 3.63
CA LYS A 46 5.96 -18.57 3.84
C LYS A 46 6.82 -18.38 2.58
N GLY A 47 6.20 -18.34 1.41
CA GLY A 47 6.86 -18.32 0.11
C GLY A 47 7.18 -16.90 -0.38
N TRP A 48 8.26 -16.80 -1.15
CA TRP A 48 8.57 -15.60 -1.93
C TRP A 48 8.12 -15.82 -3.37
N ILE A 49 7.43 -14.85 -3.95
CA ILE A 49 6.98 -14.87 -5.34
C ILE A 49 7.62 -13.71 -6.12
N PRO A 50 7.89 -13.90 -7.43
CA PRO A 50 8.45 -12.83 -8.25
C PRO A 50 7.46 -11.67 -8.40
N VAL A 51 7.97 -10.45 -8.32
CA VAL A 51 7.19 -9.23 -8.54
C VAL A 51 7.09 -8.94 -10.05
N GLN A 52 5.92 -8.50 -10.49
CA GLN A 52 5.66 -8.10 -11.87
C GLN A 52 4.99 -6.73 -11.91
N LYS A 53 5.14 -6.02 -13.04
CA LYS A 53 4.44 -4.76 -13.28
C LYS A 53 2.93 -4.93 -13.13
N GLY A 54 2.30 -3.98 -12.44
CA GLY A 54 0.87 -3.97 -12.14
C GLY A 54 0.47 -4.78 -10.90
N MET A 55 1.40 -5.54 -10.30
CA MET A 55 1.15 -6.28 -9.07
C MET A 55 0.81 -5.33 -7.92
N ILE A 56 -0.08 -5.78 -7.05
CA ILE A 56 -0.47 -5.07 -5.84
C ILE A 56 0.35 -5.60 -4.67
N ILE A 57 0.90 -4.68 -3.88
CA ILE A 57 1.60 -4.95 -2.63
C ILE A 57 0.72 -4.40 -1.50
N SER A 58 0.40 -5.27 -0.55
CA SER A 58 -0.55 -4.99 0.53
C SER A 58 0.16 -4.78 1.86
N GLU A 59 -0.59 -4.30 2.84
CA GLU A 59 -0.13 -4.26 4.23
C GLU A 59 0.33 -5.64 4.71
N GLY A 60 1.47 -5.67 5.40
CA GLY A 60 2.13 -6.87 5.91
C GLY A 60 3.08 -7.55 4.93
N ASP A 61 3.07 -7.15 3.66
CA ASP A 61 3.98 -7.72 2.66
C ASP A 61 5.42 -7.25 2.88
N ILE A 62 6.37 -8.09 2.45
CA ILE A 62 7.80 -7.75 2.44
C ILE A 62 8.33 -7.85 1.03
N LEU A 63 8.88 -6.77 0.50
CA LEU A 63 9.52 -6.70 -0.81
C LEU A 63 11.04 -6.75 -0.66
N LYS A 64 11.70 -7.50 -1.55
CA LYS A 64 13.15 -7.58 -1.66
C LYS A 64 13.60 -7.36 -3.09
N THR A 65 14.61 -6.53 -3.23
CA THR A 65 15.39 -6.37 -4.46
C THR A 65 16.75 -7.04 -4.25
N LYS A 66 17.25 -7.71 -5.28
CA LYS A 66 18.60 -8.28 -5.32
C LYS A 66 19.55 -7.32 -6.03
N VAL A 67 20.80 -7.75 -6.19
CA VAL A 67 21.83 -7.04 -6.97
C VAL A 67 21.30 -6.74 -8.38
N ASN A 68 21.59 -5.54 -8.89
CA ASN A 68 21.15 -5.05 -10.21
C ASN A 68 19.62 -5.15 -10.42
N SER A 69 18.83 -4.85 -9.39
CA SER A 69 17.37 -4.88 -9.50
C SER A 69 16.71 -3.75 -8.72
N TRP A 70 15.58 -3.28 -9.20
CA TRP A 70 14.83 -2.20 -8.57
C TRP A 70 13.33 -2.36 -8.85
N ALA A 71 12.51 -1.72 -8.02
CA ALA A 71 11.06 -1.65 -8.22
C ALA A 71 10.54 -0.24 -7.98
N LEU A 72 9.78 0.28 -8.94
CA LEU A 72 9.07 1.55 -8.81
C LEU A 72 7.64 1.28 -8.36
N LEU A 73 7.28 1.82 -7.21
CA LEU A 73 6.00 1.62 -6.57
C LEU A 73 5.24 2.94 -6.48
N ASN A 74 3.93 2.87 -6.65
CA ASN A 74 3.02 3.97 -6.39
C ASN A 74 2.18 3.61 -5.17
N LEU A 75 2.30 4.43 -4.13
CA LEU A 75 1.46 4.36 -2.96
C LEU A 75 0.13 5.04 -3.30
N ASN A 76 -0.87 4.17 -3.51
CA ASN A 76 -2.26 4.35 -3.94
C ASN A 76 -2.54 4.02 -5.41
N GLY A 77 -3.45 3.06 -5.63
CA GLY A 77 -3.80 2.58 -6.97
C GLY A 77 -4.52 3.57 -7.91
N SER A 78 -5.14 4.65 -7.41
CA SER A 78 -5.92 5.62 -8.21
C SER A 78 -5.79 7.09 -7.79
N GLY A 79 -4.88 7.43 -6.87
CA GLY A 79 -4.58 8.80 -6.45
C GLY A 79 -3.26 8.88 -5.69
N GLU A 80 -2.22 9.36 -6.35
CA GLU A 80 -0.82 9.31 -5.89
C GLU A 80 -0.58 10.01 -4.56
N THR A 81 -0.15 9.26 -3.54
CA THR A 81 0.31 9.84 -2.27
C THR A 81 1.82 9.82 -2.13
N ALA A 82 2.47 8.83 -2.73
CA ALA A 82 3.90 8.85 -2.92
C ALA A 82 4.31 7.90 -4.04
N THR A 83 5.45 8.21 -4.65
CA THR A 83 6.20 7.26 -5.47
C THR A 83 7.40 6.79 -4.66
N VAL A 84 7.61 5.48 -4.61
CA VAL A 84 8.70 4.84 -3.86
C VAL A 84 9.48 3.95 -4.81
N GLU A 85 10.71 4.34 -5.13
CA GLU A 85 11.66 3.50 -5.83
C GLU A 85 12.49 2.73 -4.79
N VAL A 86 12.45 1.41 -4.89
CA VAL A 86 13.21 0.49 -4.05
C VAL A 86 14.41 0.04 -4.87
N GLU A 87 15.59 0.52 -4.49
CA GLU A 87 16.85 0.26 -5.18
C GLU A 87 17.39 -1.14 -4.84
N GLU A 88 18.49 -1.53 -5.47
CA GLU A 88 19.09 -2.85 -5.28
C GLU A 88 19.47 -3.16 -3.82
N ASN A 89 19.56 -4.45 -3.51
CA ASN A 89 19.94 -4.96 -2.19
C ASN A 89 19.07 -4.45 -1.03
N SER A 90 17.79 -4.17 -1.31
CA SER A 90 16.87 -3.61 -0.33
C SER A 90 15.91 -4.66 0.22
N GLN A 91 15.49 -4.46 1.47
CA GLN A 91 14.38 -5.17 2.09
C GLN A 91 13.43 -4.17 2.74
N LEU A 92 12.24 -4.03 2.15
CA LEU A 92 11.20 -3.09 2.58
C LEU A 92 9.96 -3.85 3.03
N ALA A 93 9.46 -3.56 4.22
CA ALA A 93 8.17 -4.06 4.69
C ALA A 93 7.11 -2.95 4.67
N PHE A 94 5.89 -3.30 4.27
CA PHE A 94 4.74 -2.41 4.24
C PHE A 94 3.93 -2.60 5.53
N THR A 95 4.39 -2.00 6.62
CA THR A 95 3.86 -2.27 7.97
C THR A 95 2.46 -1.73 8.19
N GLU A 96 2.15 -0.55 7.65
CA GLU A 96 0.80 0.02 7.68
C GLU A 96 0.49 0.69 6.34
N LEU A 97 -0.61 0.29 5.71
CA LEU A 97 -1.16 0.92 4.52
C LEU A 97 -2.68 1.01 4.71
N THR A 98 -3.11 2.09 5.36
CA THR A 98 -4.53 2.28 5.69
C THR A 98 -5.06 3.63 5.24
N LYS A 99 -6.37 3.64 4.99
CA LYS A 99 -7.17 4.82 4.76
C LYS A 99 -8.51 4.59 5.44
N ASP A 100 -8.92 5.51 6.32
CA ASP A 100 -10.23 5.41 6.97
C ASP A 100 -11.32 6.17 6.19
N ASP A 101 -12.57 6.00 6.63
CA ASP A 101 -13.75 6.66 6.04
C ASP A 101 -13.69 8.20 6.11
N GLN A 102 -12.85 8.76 6.98
CA GLN A 102 -12.61 10.20 7.10
C GLN A 102 -11.51 10.69 6.15
N GLY A 103 -10.94 9.79 5.33
CA GLY A 103 -9.82 10.09 4.44
C GLY A 103 -8.50 10.28 5.18
N VAL A 104 -8.38 9.85 6.44
CA VAL A 104 -7.11 9.84 7.16
C VAL A 104 -6.27 8.69 6.64
N GLU A 105 -5.07 9.05 6.24
CA GLU A 105 -4.18 8.20 5.50
C GLU A 105 -2.94 7.90 6.33
N LYS A 106 -2.65 6.61 6.58
CA LYS A 106 -1.44 6.20 7.27
C LYS A 106 -0.60 5.30 6.38
N THR A 107 0.68 5.62 6.32
CA THR A 107 1.70 4.84 5.63
C THR A 107 2.86 4.66 6.59
N PHE A 108 3.19 3.42 6.89
CA PHE A 108 4.37 3.09 7.67
C PHE A 108 5.20 2.03 6.94
N LEU A 109 6.38 2.45 6.49
CA LEU A 109 7.33 1.60 5.78
C LEU A 109 8.50 1.25 6.70
N ASP A 110 8.97 0.01 6.68
CA ASP A 110 10.15 -0.42 7.45
C ASP A 110 11.26 -0.89 6.49
N LEU A 111 12.30 -0.07 6.36
CA LEU A 111 13.48 -0.36 5.56
C LEU A 111 14.54 -0.99 6.45
N ALA A 112 14.74 -2.30 6.29
CA ALA A 112 15.73 -3.04 7.06
C ALA A 112 17.16 -2.87 6.55
N LEU A 113 17.32 -2.78 5.23
CA LEU A 113 18.60 -2.64 4.51
C LEU A 113 18.31 -2.07 3.12
N GLY A 114 19.28 -1.39 2.53
CA GLY A 114 19.27 -0.91 1.15
C GLY A 114 18.82 0.55 1.06
N LYS A 115 18.26 0.94 -0.08
CA LYS A 115 17.99 2.33 -0.40
C LYS A 115 16.60 2.54 -1.00
N LEU A 116 15.99 3.64 -0.59
CA LEU A 116 14.72 4.12 -1.12
C LEU A 116 14.88 5.53 -1.68
N LEU A 117 14.31 5.78 -2.85
CA LEU A 117 14.04 7.13 -3.36
C LEU A 117 12.54 7.38 -3.27
N ILE A 118 12.14 8.42 -2.54
CA ILE A 118 10.73 8.66 -2.22
C ILE A 118 10.37 10.07 -2.65
N GLU A 119 9.31 10.17 -3.46
CA GLU A 119 8.57 11.40 -3.68
C GLU A 119 7.24 11.32 -2.92
N ALA A 120 7.19 11.91 -1.72
CA ALA A 120 5.98 11.96 -0.92
C ALA A 120 5.20 13.24 -1.24
N LYS A 121 3.92 13.10 -1.59
CA LYS A 121 3.00 14.23 -1.73
C LYS A 121 2.64 14.78 -0.36
N LYS A 122 2.13 16.02 -0.34
CA LYS A 122 1.65 16.65 0.88
C LYS A 122 0.44 15.88 1.42
N LEU A 123 0.42 15.67 2.73
CA LEU A 123 -0.72 15.04 3.40
C LEU A 123 -1.82 16.08 3.65
N GLU A 124 -3.04 15.78 3.19
CA GLU A 124 -4.19 16.69 3.29
C GLU A 124 -4.70 16.81 4.73
N SER A 125 -4.82 15.68 5.44
CA SER A 125 -5.29 15.66 6.83
C SER A 125 -4.13 15.79 7.83
N GLU A 126 -4.35 16.53 8.92
CA GLU A 126 -3.40 16.63 10.04
C GLU A 126 -3.21 15.30 10.78
N LYS A 127 -4.22 14.43 10.72
CA LYS A 127 -4.18 13.09 11.34
C LYS A 127 -3.44 12.07 10.46
N SER A 128 -3.19 12.40 9.19
CA SER A 128 -2.51 11.51 8.25
C SER A 128 -1.02 11.47 8.55
N LYS A 129 -0.40 10.31 8.31
CA LYS A 129 1.02 10.06 8.58
C LYS A 129 1.68 9.32 7.43
N PHE A 130 2.89 9.74 7.11
CA PHE A 130 3.81 9.01 6.25
C PHE A 130 5.12 8.86 7.03
N GLU A 131 5.45 7.65 7.41
CA GLU A 131 6.59 7.35 8.27
C GLU A 131 7.45 6.26 7.62
N VAL A 132 8.76 6.46 7.62
CA VAL A 132 9.74 5.45 7.22
C VAL A 132 10.61 5.14 8.42
N LYS A 133 10.59 3.88 8.84
CA LYS A 133 11.45 3.35 9.89
C LYS A 133 12.69 2.72 9.27
N THR A 134 13.83 2.96 9.91
CA THR A 134 15.09 2.26 9.72
C THR A 134 15.50 1.60 11.04
N PRO A 135 16.59 0.81 11.09
CA PRO A 135 17.05 0.21 12.35
C PRO A 135 17.39 1.24 13.45
N THR A 136 17.74 2.47 13.06
CA THR A 136 18.24 3.50 13.99
C THR A 136 17.28 4.68 14.17
N SER A 137 16.27 4.85 13.33
CA SER A 137 15.42 6.06 13.34
C SER A 137 14.06 5.85 12.71
N ILE A 138 13.14 6.77 13.00
CA ILE A 138 11.86 6.91 12.29
C ILE A 138 11.82 8.33 11.72
N VAL A 139 11.55 8.43 10.42
CA VAL A 139 11.42 9.68 9.69
C VAL A 139 9.95 9.91 9.35
N GLY A 140 9.35 10.94 9.94
CA GLY A 140 8.02 11.42 9.56
C GLY A 140 8.11 12.41 8.42
N VAL A 141 7.29 12.22 7.39
CA VAL A 141 7.36 12.98 6.12
C VAL A 141 6.03 13.68 5.87
N ARG A 142 6.08 14.97 5.53
CA ARG A 142 4.90 15.77 5.16
C ARG A 142 5.15 16.57 3.89
N GLY A 143 5.32 15.84 2.78
CA GLY A 143 5.56 16.42 1.45
C GLY A 143 7.03 16.80 1.21
N THR A 144 7.77 15.95 0.49
CA THR A 144 9.13 16.23 0.01
C THR A 144 9.60 15.11 -0.91
N THR A 145 10.69 15.34 -1.64
CA THR A 145 11.47 14.29 -2.29
C THR A 145 12.73 14.05 -1.47
N PHE A 146 13.04 12.80 -1.16
CA PHE A 146 14.17 12.44 -0.31
C PHE A 146 14.62 11.01 -0.58
N ALA A 147 15.84 10.69 -0.14
CA ALA A 147 16.39 9.35 -0.16
C ALA A 147 16.67 8.89 1.27
N ILE A 148 16.51 7.60 1.53
CA ILE A 148 16.98 6.94 2.74
C ILE A 148 17.81 5.74 2.34
N GLU A 149 18.95 5.56 2.99
CA GLU A 149 19.88 4.47 2.76
C GLU A 149 20.29 3.85 4.09
N VAL A 150 20.28 2.53 4.16
CA VAL A 150 20.68 1.72 5.30
C VAL A 150 21.71 0.72 4.80
N GLU A 151 22.95 0.88 5.23
CA GLU A 151 24.05 -0.01 4.90
C GLU A 151 24.34 -0.94 6.09
N ALA A 152 24.78 -2.17 5.79
CA ALA A 152 25.33 -3.03 6.81
C ALA A 152 26.71 -2.51 7.21
N ILE A 153 26.99 -2.46 8.51
CA ILE A 153 28.35 -2.22 8.99
C ILE A 153 29.05 -3.59 8.97
N ASP A 154 30.10 -3.69 8.16
CA ASP A 154 31.01 -4.85 8.12
C ASP A 154 31.82 -5.00 9.42
#